data_AF-A0A960SQQ8-F1
#
_entry.id   AF-A0A960SQQ8-F1
#
_cell.length_a   1.000
_cell.length_b   1.000
_cell.length_c   1.000
_cell.angle_alpha   90.00
_cell.angle_beta   90.00
_cell.angle_gamma   90.00
#
_symmetry.space_group_name_H-M   'P 1'
#
loop_
_entity.id
_entity.type
_entity.pdbx_description
1 polymer ?
#
loop_
_entity_poly.entity_id
_entity_poly.type
_entity_poly.pdbx_seq_one_letter_code
_entity_poly.pdbx_strand_id
1 'polypeptide(L)'
;LCAQKKGVFVNIALTEPFGLTILEASACGCPVVATNEGGPPEIVRNCDNGLLVDPRDTAAIQASLKRLLIEEDTWRRMSKKGIQRVREHYSWETHVETYMKLVEENRAVSAGQGRKNLAKNPKLHGRLKAAKRMIISDIDGTLISEKGDYAGLEELKGLLRNRSEELAFGIASGRSLDKIQAVLEKFEVPTPDVVISSVGTYIHYGYDARYVDKGWSRHVDHLWDADRVRESLASVEGLELQEPENQNPFKISYYVDEECGPDIAAVREALGRQARNVNVVLTQGAYLDILAKRASKGRAERYLGNKWSIPLDQVVVCGDAGNDLDMLTGATRGIVVGNHAPELEELRGLKRVYFARRVSAAGILEGLDHFGFRPTAGA
;
A
#
# COMPACT_ATOMS: atom_id res chain seq x y z
N LEU A 1 18.79 -15.26 37.55
CA LEU A 1 20.17 -15.07 38.08
C LEU A 1 20.64 -13.60 38.04
N CYS A 2 20.57 -12.89 36.91
CA CYS A 2 21.10 -11.51 36.78
C CYS A 2 20.43 -10.51 37.75
N ALA A 3 19.09 -10.38 37.72
CA ALA A 3 18.36 -9.48 38.61
C ALA A 3 18.56 -9.81 40.10
N GLN A 4 18.59 -11.10 40.45
CA GLN A 4 18.84 -11.55 41.83
C GLN A 4 20.22 -11.11 42.36
N LYS A 5 21.22 -10.99 41.48
CA LYS A 5 22.56 -10.51 41.81
C LYS A 5 22.73 -8.99 41.63
N LYS A 6 21.63 -8.25 41.45
CA LYS A 6 21.62 -6.81 41.11
C LYS A 6 22.46 -6.47 39.87
N GLY A 7 22.45 -7.36 38.88
CA GLY A 7 23.13 -7.15 37.60
C GLY A 7 22.32 -6.27 36.63
N VAL A 8 22.89 -6.06 35.45
CA VAL A 8 22.31 -5.25 34.36
C VAL A 8 22.27 -6.10 33.10
N PHE A 9 21.19 -6.02 32.33
CA PHE A 9 21.10 -6.65 31.02
C PHE A 9 21.51 -5.65 29.93
N VAL A 10 22.31 -6.11 28.96
CA VAL A 10 22.96 -5.23 27.99
C VAL A 10 22.66 -5.73 26.58
N ASN A 11 22.02 -4.90 25.75
CA ASN A 11 21.77 -5.18 24.34
C ASN A 11 22.29 -4.01 23.48
N ILE A 12 23.51 -4.16 22.97
CA ILE A 12 24.23 -3.16 22.18
C ILE A 12 24.27 -3.57 20.71
N ALA A 13 23.14 -4.06 20.19
CA ALA A 13 22.99 -4.28 18.76
C ALA A 13 23.00 -2.95 18.00
N LEU A 14 23.59 -2.91 16.80
CA LEU A 14 23.52 -1.73 15.93
C LEU A 14 22.07 -1.34 15.59
N THR A 15 21.16 -2.32 15.58
CA THR A 15 19.72 -2.13 15.47
C THR A 15 19.03 -3.29 16.16
N GLU A 16 18.07 -3.02 17.04
CA GLU A 16 17.24 -4.03 17.71
C GLU A 16 15.77 -3.79 17.34
N PRO A 17 15.18 -4.55 16.40
CA PRO A 17 13.86 -4.21 15.85
C PRO A 17 12.70 -4.42 16.84
N PHE A 18 12.75 -5.47 17.66
CA PHE A 18 11.60 -5.88 18.50
C PHE A 18 11.87 -5.75 20.00
N GLY A 19 13.10 -6.01 20.44
CA GLY A 19 13.48 -5.88 21.86
C GLY A 19 12.84 -6.90 22.79
N LEU A 20 12.50 -8.12 22.31
CA LEU A 20 11.91 -9.17 23.15
C LEU A 20 12.80 -9.51 24.36
N THR A 21 14.11 -9.62 24.16
CA THR A 21 15.07 -9.88 25.25
C THR A 21 15.10 -8.76 26.30
N ILE A 22 14.80 -7.53 25.88
CA ILE A 22 14.68 -6.37 26.77
C ILE A 22 13.41 -6.48 27.60
N LEU A 23 12.29 -6.89 27.00
CA LEU A 23 11.05 -7.16 27.72
C LEU A 23 11.20 -8.32 28.72
N GLU A 24 11.88 -9.39 28.35
CA GLU A 24 12.19 -10.51 29.24
C GLU A 24 13.04 -10.07 30.45
N ALA A 25 14.09 -9.28 30.20
CA ALA A 25 14.93 -8.71 31.25
C ALA A 25 14.10 -7.82 32.19
N SER A 26 13.23 -6.98 31.63
CA SER A 26 12.32 -6.11 32.37
C SER A 26 11.32 -6.90 33.22
N ALA A 27 10.72 -7.96 32.68
CA ALA A 27 9.80 -8.85 33.37
C ALA A 27 10.47 -9.59 34.54
N CYS A 28 11.77 -9.87 34.41
CA CYS A 28 12.60 -10.44 35.48
C CYS A 28 13.10 -9.40 36.50
N GLY A 29 12.77 -8.11 36.33
CA GLY A 29 13.25 -7.03 37.18
C GLY A 29 14.72 -6.69 36.99
N CYS A 30 15.29 -6.96 35.83
CA CYS A 30 16.66 -6.60 35.47
C CYS A 30 16.65 -5.27 34.70
N PRO A 31 17.24 -4.18 35.23
CA PRO A 31 17.43 -2.95 34.47
C PRO A 31 18.25 -3.19 33.20
N VAL A 32 17.98 -2.38 32.18
CA VAL A 32 18.54 -2.58 30.84
C VAL A 32 19.42 -1.41 30.39
N VAL A 33 20.50 -1.71 29.67
CA VAL A 33 21.22 -0.74 28.82
C VAL A 33 21.08 -1.23 27.39
N ALA A 34 20.44 -0.42 26.54
CA ALA A 34 20.07 -0.84 25.20
C ALA A 34 20.45 0.21 24.14
N THR A 35 20.57 -0.24 22.90
CA THR A 35 20.71 0.63 21.72
C THR A 35 19.56 1.63 21.61
N ASN A 36 19.84 2.83 21.11
CA ASN A 36 18.83 3.84 20.79
C ASN A 36 18.19 3.64 19.40
N GLU A 37 18.52 2.57 18.68
CA GLU A 37 17.99 2.24 17.35
C GLU A 37 17.01 1.05 17.38
N GLY A 38 15.83 1.22 16.77
CA GLY A 38 14.79 0.20 16.65
C GLY A 38 13.70 0.27 17.74
N GLY A 39 13.30 -0.88 18.29
CA GLY A 39 12.28 -1.02 19.33
C GLY A 39 12.65 -0.58 20.77
N PRO A 40 13.92 -0.64 21.23
CA PRO A 40 14.27 -0.30 22.62
C PRO A 40 13.86 1.11 23.08
N PRO A 41 13.94 2.18 22.26
CA PRO A 41 13.47 3.51 22.65
C PRO A 41 12.00 3.57 23.06
N GLU A 42 11.15 2.73 22.49
CA GLU A 42 9.75 2.61 22.90
C GLU A 42 9.62 1.84 24.21
N ILE A 43 10.30 0.70 24.33
CA ILE A 43 10.27 -0.14 25.53
C ILE A 43 10.77 0.62 26.74
N VAL A 44 11.94 1.25 26.65
CA VAL A 44 12.52 1.99 27.79
C VAL A 44 11.66 3.20 28.17
N ARG A 45 11.00 3.86 27.20
CA ARG A 45 10.08 4.96 27.48
C ARG A 45 8.79 4.50 28.17
N ASN A 46 8.23 3.38 27.73
CA ASN A 46 7.01 2.82 28.30
C ASN A 46 7.28 2.17 29.66
N CYS A 47 8.43 1.53 29.85
CA CYS A 47 8.75 0.78 31.06
C CYS A 47 9.57 1.55 32.09
N ASP A 48 10.30 2.59 31.68
CA ASP A 48 11.19 3.40 32.52
C ASP A 48 12.13 2.55 33.39
N ASN A 49 12.77 1.59 32.74
CA ASN A 49 13.51 0.50 33.37
C ASN A 49 14.97 0.40 32.87
N GLY A 50 15.47 1.40 32.16
CA GLY A 50 16.80 1.34 31.57
C GLY A 50 17.30 2.64 30.97
N LEU A 51 18.45 2.53 30.31
CA LEU A 51 19.17 3.63 29.66
C LEU A 51 19.42 3.29 28.19
N LEU A 52 19.27 4.28 27.32
CA LEU A 52 19.53 4.16 25.89
C LEU A 52 20.89 4.77 25.57
N VAL A 53 21.66 4.10 24.72
CA VAL A 53 23.01 4.53 24.30
C VAL A 53 23.21 4.30 22.81
N ASP A 54 24.09 5.10 22.19
CA ASP A 54 24.63 4.75 20.85
C ASP A 54 25.57 3.55 21.01
N PRO A 55 25.36 2.43 20.28
CA PRO A 55 26.23 1.27 20.32
C PRO A 55 27.71 1.54 20.00
N ARG A 56 28.01 2.64 19.31
CA ARG A 56 29.37 3.04 18.94
C ARG A 56 30.05 3.91 20.00
N ASP A 57 29.29 4.45 20.95
CA ASP A 57 29.82 5.29 22.03
C ASP A 57 30.18 4.44 23.26
N THR A 58 31.43 3.99 23.29
CA THR A 58 31.98 3.20 24.41
C THR A 58 31.93 3.96 25.74
N ALA A 59 32.08 5.29 25.72
CA ALA A 59 32.05 6.10 26.94
C ALA A 59 30.64 6.16 27.54
N ALA A 60 29.62 6.33 26.69
CA ALA A 60 28.21 6.32 27.12
C ALA A 60 27.78 4.94 27.67
N ILE A 61 28.23 3.86 27.03
CA ILE A 61 27.99 2.49 27.53
C ILE A 61 28.61 2.33 28.92
N GLN A 62 29.88 2.70 29.09
CA GLN A 62 30.58 2.59 30.38
C GLN A 62 29.91 3.43 31.47
N ALA A 63 29.53 4.67 31.17
CA ALA A 63 28.85 5.55 32.11
C ALA A 63 27.50 4.97 32.57
N SER A 64 26.72 4.42 31.63
CA SER A 64 25.41 3.82 31.91
C SER A 64 25.53 2.57 32.78
N LEU A 65 26.50 1.70 32.49
CA LEU A 65 26.77 0.51 33.30
C LEU A 65 27.23 0.87 34.72
N LYS A 66 28.17 1.81 34.85
CA LYS A 66 28.64 2.30 36.15
C LYS A 66 27.48 2.85 36.97
N ARG A 67 26.62 3.66 36.35
CA ARG A 67 25.46 4.23 37.02
C ARG A 67 24.56 3.15 37.62
N LEU A 68 24.19 2.15 36.82
CA LEU A 68 23.28 1.09 37.27
C LEU A 68 23.92 0.11 38.27
N LEU A 69 25.25 -0.09 38.21
CA LEU A 69 25.97 -0.98 39.13
C LEU A 69 26.34 -0.32 40.47
N ILE A 70 26.43 1.02 40.51
CA ILE A 70 26.85 1.78 41.70
C ILE A 70 25.65 2.42 42.40
N GLU A 71 24.71 3.02 41.65
CA GLU A 71 23.54 3.70 42.21
C GLU A 71 22.41 2.71 42.54
N GLU A 72 22.46 2.14 43.73
CA GLU A 72 21.48 1.12 44.17
C GLU A 72 20.02 1.61 44.09
N ASP A 73 19.74 2.87 44.43
CA ASP A 73 18.39 3.43 44.37
C ASP A 73 17.87 3.54 42.94
N THR A 74 18.73 3.93 42.00
CA THR A 74 18.40 3.96 40.57
C THR A 74 18.09 2.55 40.08
N TRP A 75 18.91 1.56 40.44
CA TRP A 75 18.70 0.16 40.08
C TRP A 75 17.36 -0.37 40.62
N ARG A 76 17.08 -0.17 41.91
CA ARG A 76 15.84 -0.62 42.56
C ARG A 76 14.60 0.01 41.93
N ARG A 77 14.67 1.31 41.63
CA ARG A 77 13.58 2.03 40.96
C ARG A 77 13.29 1.44 39.58
N MET A 78 14.32 1.26 38.75
CA MET A 78 14.18 0.72 37.39
C MET A 78 13.72 -0.74 37.39
N SER A 79 14.23 -1.55 38.33
CA SER A 79 13.80 -2.94 38.52
C SER A 79 12.30 -3.04 38.81
N LYS A 80 11.82 -2.25 39.79
CA LYS A 80 10.41 -2.23 40.17
C LYS A 80 9.51 -1.72 39.03
N LYS A 81 9.93 -0.63 38.37
CA LYS A 81 9.20 -0.07 37.22
C LYS A 81 9.16 -1.05 36.05
N GLY A 82 10.26 -1.75 35.75
CA GLY A 82 10.30 -2.77 34.69
C GLY A 82 9.26 -3.87 34.88
N ILE A 83 9.18 -4.46 36.07
CA ILE A 83 8.20 -5.53 36.38
C ILE A 83 6.76 -5.01 36.25
N GLN A 84 6.48 -3.84 36.82
CA GLN A 84 5.15 -3.25 36.81
C GLN A 84 4.72 -2.90 35.38
N ARG A 85 5.54 -2.12 34.68
CA ARG A 85 5.15 -1.46 33.42
C ARG A 85 5.23 -2.39 32.22
N VAL A 86 6.05 -3.44 32.25
CA VAL A 86 5.95 -4.51 31.23
C VAL A 86 4.58 -5.18 31.27
N ARG A 87 4.03 -5.44 32.46
CA ARG A 87 2.68 -6.01 32.57
C ARG A 87 1.61 -5.03 32.12
N GLU A 88 1.79 -3.75 32.42
CA GLU A 88 0.84 -2.69 32.05
C GLU A 88 0.84 -2.35 30.56
N HIS A 89 1.92 -2.59 29.81
CA HIS A 89 2.03 -2.14 28.40
C HIS A 89 2.27 -3.27 27.41
N TYR A 90 2.84 -4.40 27.84
CA TYR A 90 3.32 -5.48 26.97
C TYR A 90 2.77 -6.86 27.36
N SER A 91 1.76 -6.92 28.24
CA SER A 91 1.01 -8.15 28.51
C SER A 91 0.04 -8.47 27.37
N TRP A 92 -0.38 -9.73 27.31
CA TRP A 92 -1.30 -10.16 26.27
C TRP A 92 -2.71 -9.62 26.51
N GLU A 93 -3.10 -9.53 27.77
CA GLU A 93 -4.34 -8.93 28.23
C GLU A 93 -4.44 -7.47 27.78
N THR A 94 -3.43 -6.63 28.09
CA THR A 94 -3.44 -5.22 27.66
C THR A 94 -3.42 -5.08 26.15
N HIS A 95 -2.67 -5.94 25.44
CA HIS A 95 -2.63 -5.90 23.98
C HIS A 95 -4.02 -6.14 23.38
N VAL A 96 -4.71 -7.19 23.84
CA VAL A 96 -6.07 -7.51 23.40
C VAL A 96 -7.03 -6.37 23.72
N GLU A 97 -7.02 -5.84 24.94
CA GLU A 97 -7.89 -4.71 25.34
C GLU A 97 -7.67 -3.47 24.47
N THR A 98 -6.41 -3.10 24.24
CA THR A 98 -6.04 -1.94 23.40
C THR A 98 -6.49 -2.16 21.96
N TYR A 99 -6.26 -3.36 21.41
CA TYR A 99 -6.64 -3.69 20.05
C TYR A 99 -8.17 -3.68 19.88
N MET A 100 -8.91 -4.29 20.80
CA MET A 100 -10.37 -4.31 20.79
C MET A 100 -10.96 -2.91 20.88
N LYS A 101 -10.41 -2.05 21.74
CA LYS A 101 -10.80 -0.64 21.82
C LYS A 101 -10.61 0.10 20.49
N LEU A 102 -9.46 -0.08 19.83
CA LEU A 102 -9.21 0.51 18.51
C LEU A 102 -10.19 0.00 17.46
N VAL A 103 -10.49 -1.30 17.45
CA VAL A 103 -11.48 -1.89 16.53
C VAL A 103 -12.87 -1.30 16.78
N GLU A 104 -13.29 -1.15 18.03
CA GLU A 104 -14.58 -0.57 18.42
C GLU A 104 -14.68 0.91 18.03
N GLU A 105 -13.66 1.71 18.32
CA GLU A 105 -13.57 3.11 17.92
C GLU A 105 -13.68 3.26 16.40
N ASN A 106 -12.95 2.44 15.63
CA ASN A 106 -13.01 2.47 14.16
C ASN A 106 -14.34 1.94 13.61
N ARG A 107 -14.97 0.96 14.27
CA ARG A 107 -16.32 0.49 13.93
C ARG A 107 -17.36 1.58 14.13
N ALA A 108 -17.31 2.32 15.24
CA ALA A 108 -18.23 3.42 15.52
C ALA A 108 -18.10 4.56 14.50
N VAL A 109 -16.86 4.90 14.10
CA VAL A 109 -16.59 5.88 13.03
C VAL A 109 -17.13 5.40 11.68
N SER A 110 -16.95 4.11 11.37
CA SER A 110 -17.40 3.49 10.11
C SER A 110 -18.92 3.36 10.00
N ALA A 111 -19.61 3.08 11.12
CA ALA A 111 -21.06 2.97 11.18
C ALA A 111 -21.79 4.32 10.98
N GLY A 112 -21.14 5.44 11.33
CA GLY A 112 -21.74 6.78 11.29
C GLY A 112 -21.47 7.60 10.02
N GLN A 113 -20.35 7.37 9.31
CA GLN A 113 -19.87 8.30 8.28
C GLN A 113 -19.94 7.81 6.83
N GLY A 114 -20.14 6.51 6.58
CA GLY A 114 -20.01 5.94 5.23
C GLY A 114 -21.10 6.31 4.22
N ARG A 115 -22.34 6.58 4.65
CA ARG A 115 -23.47 6.83 3.71
C ARG A 115 -23.96 8.27 3.64
N LYS A 116 -23.92 9.04 4.75
CA LYS A 116 -24.62 10.34 4.83
C LYS A 116 -24.04 11.44 3.92
N ASN A 117 -22.75 11.35 3.55
CA ASN A 117 -22.11 12.35 2.69
C ASN A 117 -22.08 11.99 1.19
N LEU A 118 -22.21 10.71 0.82
CA LEU A 118 -22.33 10.27 -0.59
C LEU A 118 -23.74 10.53 -1.16
N ALA A 119 -24.75 10.55 -0.29
CA ALA A 119 -26.14 10.80 -0.66
C ALA A 119 -26.41 12.21 -1.21
N LYS A 120 -25.55 13.20 -0.89
CA LYS A 120 -25.78 14.61 -1.24
C LYS A 120 -25.16 15.06 -2.57
N ASN A 121 -24.47 14.20 -3.32
CA ASN A 121 -23.95 14.58 -4.64
C ASN A 121 -24.84 14.00 -5.75
N PRO A 122 -25.78 14.78 -6.32
CA PRO A 122 -26.73 14.31 -7.34
C PRO A 122 -26.07 13.93 -8.67
N LYS A 123 -24.76 14.21 -8.85
CA LYS A 123 -23.99 13.89 -10.07
C LYS A 123 -23.05 12.69 -9.94
N LEU A 124 -22.91 12.07 -8.76
CA LEU A 124 -22.15 10.82 -8.65
C LEU A 124 -23.03 9.63 -9.07
N HIS A 125 -22.69 9.06 -10.24
CA HIS A 125 -23.21 7.86 -10.90
C HIS A 125 -24.12 6.99 -10.03
N GLY A 126 -25.43 7.00 -10.30
CA GLY A 126 -26.42 6.17 -9.61
C GLY A 126 -26.01 4.69 -9.56
N ARG A 127 -25.31 4.21 -10.60
CA ARG A 127 -24.77 2.85 -10.67
C ARG A 127 -23.82 2.50 -9.52
N LEU A 128 -22.89 3.37 -9.13
CA LEU A 128 -21.97 3.08 -8.01
C LEU A 128 -22.69 2.97 -6.66
N LYS A 129 -23.86 3.62 -6.51
CA LYS A 129 -24.69 3.50 -5.30
C LYS A 129 -25.48 2.20 -5.24
N ALA A 130 -25.84 1.65 -6.40
CA ALA A 130 -26.60 0.40 -6.54
C ALA A 130 -25.67 -0.83 -6.72
N ALA A 131 -24.42 -0.61 -7.09
CA ALA A 131 -23.46 -1.66 -7.40
C ALA A 131 -23.25 -2.61 -6.21
N LYS A 132 -23.37 -3.90 -6.50
CA LYS A 132 -23.01 -5.00 -5.59
C LYS A 132 -21.76 -5.74 -6.04
N ARG A 133 -21.38 -5.56 -7.32
CA ARG A 133 -20.23 -6.15 -7.99
C ARG A 133 -19.47 -5.10 -8.78
N MET A 134 -18.18 -5.30 -8.95
CA MET A 134 -17.32 -4.41 -9.74
C MET A 134 -16.33 -5.21 -10.57
N ILE A 135 -16.11 -4.79 -11.82
CA ILE A 135 -15.02 -5.26 -12.68
C ILE A 135 -14.05 -4.10 -12.87
N ILE A 136 -12.76 -4.32 -12.59
CA ILE A 136 -11.68 -3.37 -12.87
C ILE A 136 -10.71 -4.06 -13.81
N SER A 137 -10.25 -3.37 -14.85
CA SER A 137 -9.29 -3.91 -15.81
C SER A 137 -8.14 -2.95 -16.03
N ASP A 138 -6.92 -3.47 -16.17
CA ASP A 138 -5.88 -2.77 -16.92
C ASP A 138 -6.26 -2.65 -18.41
N ILE A 139 -5.59 -1.76 -19.13
CA ILE A 139 -5.85 -1.48 -20.54
C ILE A 139 -4.91 -2.29 -21.43
N ASP A 140 -3.61 -2.07 -21.30
CA ASP A 140 -2.63 -2.50 -22.29
C ASP A 140 -2.30 -3.97 -22.06
N GLY A 141 -2.39 -4.81 -23.09
CA GLY A 141 -2.20 -6.25 -22.93
C GLY A 141 -3.38 -6.96 -22.25
N THR A 142 -4.15 -6.26 -21.41
CA THR A 142 -5.31 -6.81 -20.69
C THR A 142 -6.66 -6.55 -21.39
N LEU A 143 -7.16 -5.31 -21.42
CA LEU A 143 -8.44 -5.01 -22.10
C LEU A 143 -8.26 -4.95 -23.62
N ILE A 144 -7.18 -4.32 -24.06
CA ILE A 144 -6.85 -4.06 -25.45
C ILE A 144 -5.51 -4.75 -25.76
N SER A 145 -5.53 -5.64 -26.74
CA SER A 145 -4.32 -6.34 -27.18
C SER A 145 -3.35 -5.39 -27.87
N GLU A 146 -2.09 -5.40 -27.44
CA GLU A 146 -1.01 -4.67 -28.12
C GLU A 146 -0.64 -5.28 -29.48
N LYS A 147 -0.89 -6.59 -29.64
CA LYS A 147 -0.58 -7.35 -30.86
C LYS A 147 -1.68 -7.30 -31.92
N GLY A 148 -2.75 -6.53 -31.67
CA GLY A 148 -3.87 -6.37 -32.59
C GLY A 148 -4.88 -7.53 -32.60
N ASP A 149 -4.75 -8.50 -31.70
CA ASP A 149 -5.75 -9.56 -31.52
C ASP A 149 -6.89 -9.08 -30.61
N TYR A 150 -8.00 -8.66 -31.22
CA TYR A 150 -9.16 -8.13 -30.49
C TYR A 150 -10.26 -9.18 -30.26
N ALA A 151 -9.91 -10.47 -30.25
CA ALA A 151 -10.86 -11.52 -29.93
C ALA A 151 -11.57 -11.25 -28.59
N GLY A 152 -12.90 -11.42 -28.58
CA GLY A 152 -13.74 -11.18 -27.40
C GLY A 152 -13.99 -9.70 -27.06
N LEU A 153 -13.33 -8.73 -27.71
CA LEU A 153 -13.52 -7.31 -27.39
C LEU A 153 -14.96 -6.85 -27.66
N GLU A 154 -15.56 -7.21 -28.80
CA GLU A 154 -16.95 -6.87 -29.10
C GLU A 154 -17.94 -7.50 -28.12
N GLU A 155 -17.71 -8.76 -27.73
CA GLU A 155 -18.54 -9.46 -26.75
C GLU A 155 -18.43 -8.79 -25.37
N LEU A 156 -17.22 -8.43 -24.94
CA LEU A 156 -16.99 -7.70 -23.70
C LEU A 156 -17.64 -6.32 -23.74
N LYS A 157 -17.53 -5.58 -24.86
CA LYS A 157 -18.24 -4.31 -25.06
C LYS A 157 -19.75 -4.51 -24.96
N GLY A 158 -20.30 -5.55 -25.57
CA GLY A 158 -21.72 -5.91 -25.47
C GLY A 158 -22.16 -6.15 -24.02
N LEU A 159 -21.37 -6.94 -23.26
CA LEU A 159 -21.60 -7.17 -21.84
C LEU A 159 -21.58 -5.86 -21.04
N LEU A 160 -20.57 -5.02 -21.28
CA LEU A 160 -20.42 -3.76 -20.57
C LEU A 160 -21.56 -2.79 -20.91
N ARG A 161 -22.00 -2.68 -22.18
CA ARG A 161 -23.14 -1.82 -22.57
C ARG A 161 -24.44 -2.27 -21.91
N ASN A 162 -24.65 -3.57 -21.84
CA ASN A 162 -25.90 -4.18 -21.35
C ASN A 162 -25.83 -4.61 -19.88
N ARG A 163 -24.80 -4.16 -19.13
CA ARG A 163 -24.62 -4.53 -17.72
C ARG A 163 -25.76 -4.00 -16.85
N SER A 164 -26.18 -4.81 -15.87
CA SER A 164 -27.15 -4.40 -14.84
C SER A 164 -26.64 -3.21 -14.03
N GLU A 165 -27.54 -2.44 -13.40
CA GLU A 165 -27.15 -1.37 -12.47
C GLU A 165 -26.37 -1.86 -11.24
N GLU A 166 -26.43 -3.17 -10.93
CA GLU A 166 -25.68 -3.77 -9.82
C GLU A 166 -24.22 -4.10 -10.16
N LEU A 167 -23.78 -3.90 -11.41
CA LEU A 167 -22.42 -4.20 -11.88
C LEU A 167 -21.71 -2.92 -12.34
N ALA A 168 -20.76 -2.45 -11.53
CA ALA A 168 -19.88 -1.34 -11.87
C ALA A 168 -18.72 -1.80 -12.76
N PHE A 169 -18.29 -0.93 -13.66
CA PHE A 169 -17.10 -1.12 -14.48
C PHE A 169 -16.07 -0.04 -14.19
N GLY A 170 -14.82 -0.43 -14.05
CA GLY A 170 -13.70 0.46 -13.81
C GLY A 170 -12.47 0.10 -14.64
N ILE A 171 -11.57 1.07 -14.74
CA ILE A 171 -10.28 0.93 -15.41
C ILE A 171 -9.18 1.29 -14.42
N ALA A 172 -8.08 0.56 -14.42
CA ALA A 172 -6.89 0.88 -13.63
C ALA A 172 -5.64 0.86 -14.50
N SER A 173 -5.05 2.01 -14.78
CA SER A 173 -3.91 2.12 -15.70
C SER A 173 -2.82 3.06 -15.18
N GLY A 174 -1.58 2.84 -15.65
CA GLY A 174 -0.48 3.79 -15.47
C GLY A 174 -0.64 5.08 -16.28
N ARG A 175 -1.53 5.09 -17.28
CA ARG A 175 -1.77 6.23 -18.17
C ARG A 175 -2.45 7.41 -17.46
N SER A 176 -2.25 8.61 -17.97
CA SER A 176 -3.04 9.79 -17.60
C SER A 176 -4.50 9.62 -18.04
N LEU A 177 -5.42 10.37 -17.42
CA LEU A 177 -6.85 10.30 -17.76
C LEU A 177 -7.11 10.54 -19.25
N ASP A 178 -6.46 11.54 -19.85
CA ASP A 178 -6.65 11.89 -21.26
C ASP A 178 -6.18 10.77 -22.19
N LYS A 179 -5.05 10.13 -21.86
CA LYS A 179 -4.54 8.96 -22.60
C LYS A 179 -5.47 7.75 -22.46
N ILE A 180 -6.08 7.56 -21.29
CA ILE A 180 -7.10 6.52 -21.07
C ILE A 180 -8.33 6.79 -21.95
N GLN A 181 -8.86 8.02 -21.91
CA GLN A 181 -10.01 8.43 -22.70
C GLN A 181 -9.80 8.18 -24.19
N ALA A 182 -8.67 8.65 -24.72
CA ALA A 182 -8.35 8.48 -26.15
C ALA A 182 -8.35 7.01 -26.59
N VAL A 183 -7.85 6.09 -25.75
CA VAL A 183 -7.89 4.65 -26.08
C VAL A 183 -9.31 4.10 -26.01
N LEU A 184 -10.05 4.39 -24.95
CA LEU A 184 -11.40 3.85 -24.80
C LEU A 184 -12.35 4.37 -25.88
N GLU A 185 -12.20 5.63 -26.30
CA GLU A 185 -12.92 6.21 -27.44
C GLU A 185 -12.52 5.54 -28.76
N LYS A 186 -11.21 5.38 -29.02
CA LYS A 186 -10.70 4.70 -30.23
C LYS A 186 -11.27 3.30 -30.42
N PHE A 187 -11.45 2.55 -29.33
CA PHE A 187 -11.97 1.18 -29.36
C PHE A 187 -13.47 1.08 -29.03
N GLU A 188 -14.14 2.22 -28.84
CA GLU A 188 -15.56 2.33 -28.49
C GLU A 188 -15.95 1.55 -27.23
N VAL A 189 -15.03 1.45 -26.28
CA VAL A 189 -15.27 0.81 -24.98
C VAL A 189 -16.25 1.67 -24.18
N PRO A 190 -17.31 1.08 -23.60
CA PRO A 190 -18.27 1.82 -22.80
C PRO A 190 -17.61 2.59 -21.66
N THR A 191 -18.11 3.78 -21.38
CA THR A 191 -17.60 4.62 -20.29
C THR A 191 -17.54 3.84 -18.98
N PRO A 192 -16.36 3.80 -18.33
CA PRO A 192 -16.22 3.24 -16.99
C PRO A 192 -16.91 4.14 -15.96
N ASP A 193 -17.48 3.53 -14.94
CA ASP A 193 -18.07 4.22 -13.80
C ASP A 193 -16.97 4.84 -12.90
N VAL A 194 -15.75 4.27 -12.94
CA VAL A 194 -14.58 4.74 -12.21
C VAL A 194 -13.28 4.52 -12.99
N VAL A 195 -12.34 5.46 -12.90
CA VAL A 195 -11.00 5.35 -13.51
C VAL A 195 -9.94 5.59 -12.46
N ILE A 196 -9.06 4.62 -12.27
CA ILE A 196 -7.82 4.71 -11.50
C ILE A 196 -6.70 5.04 -12.51
N SER A 197 -6.19 6.26 -12.49
CA SER A 197 -5.21 6.76 -13.46
C SER A 197 -3.85 7.01 -12.80
N SER A 198 -2.82 7.16 -13.64
CA SER A 198 -1.47 7.54 -13.23
C SER A 198 -0.95 6.69 -12.07
N VAL A 199 -1.04 5.36 -12.23
CA VAL A 199 -0.54 4.34 -11.26
C VAL A 199 -1.25 4.45 -9.90
N GLY A 200 -2.53 4.84 -9.92
CA GLY A 200 -3.36 4.94 -8.71
C GLY A 200 -3.15 6.22 -7.90
N THR A 201 -2.52 7.25 -8.47
CA THR A 201 -2.47 8.58 -7.84
C THR A 201 -3.83 9.28 -7.87
N TYR A 202 -4.67 8.98 -8.86
CA TYR A 202 -6.01 9.54 -8.97
C TYR A 202 -7.10 8.49 -9.11
N ILE A 203 -8.28 8.87 -8.63
CA ILE A 203 -9.54 8.18 -8.86
C ILE A 203 -10.50 9.21 -9.45
N HIS A 204 -11.02 8.93 -10.63
CA HIS A 204 -11.99 9.75 -11.35
C HIS A 204 -13.32 9.00 -11.46
N TYR A 205 -14.42 9.75 -11.43
CA TYR A 205 -15.77 9.20 -11.62
C TYR A 205 -16.32 9.56 -12.99
N GLY A 206 -16.49 8.57 -13.87
CA GLY A 206 -16.82 8.76 -15.28
C GLY A 206 -15.69 9.40 -16.10
N TYR A 207 -16.03 9.92 -17.29
CA TYR A 207 -15.05 10.60 -18.18
C TYR A 207 -14.83 12.08 -17.88
N ASP A 208 -15.61 12.70 -17.00
CA ASP A 208 -15.41 14.12 -16.74
C ASP A 208 -14.28 14.32 -15.73
N ALA A 209 -13.11 14.79 -16.21
CA ALA A 209 -11.91 15.09 -15.43
C ALA A 209 -12.19 15.98 -14.20
N ARG A 210 -13.33 16.70 -14.19
CA ARG A 210 -13.77 17.54 -13.08
C ARG A 210 -14.12 16.78 -11.80
N TYR A 211 -14.37 15.46 -11.85
CA TYR A 211 -14.77 14.68 -10.67
C TYR A 211 -13.68 13.75 -10.14
N VAL A 212 -12.62 14.36 -9.61
CA VAL A 212 -11.59 13.66 -8.83
C VAL A 212 -12.10 13.33 -7.42
N ASP A 213 -11.78 12.13 -6.93
CA ASP A 213 -12.08 11.71 -5.57
C ASP A 213 -11.22 12.45 -4.53
N LYS A 214 -11.76 13.53 -3.97
CA LYS A 214 -11.09 14.31 -2.91
C LYS A 214 -10.77 13.52 -1.63
N GLY A 215 -11.45 12.40 -1.38
CA GLY A 215 -11.14 11.52 -0.25
C GLY A 215 -9.88 10.70 -0.52
N TRP A 216 -9.76 10.18 -1.74
CA TRP A 216 -8.58 9.48 -2.21
C TRP A 216 -7.37 10.41 -2.29
N SER A 217 -7.52 11.61 -2.86
CA SER A 217 -6.42 12.58 -2.92
C SER A 217 -5.85 12.88 -1.53
N ARG A 218 -6.71 13.14 -0.52
CA ARG A 218 -6.27 13.32 0.87
C ARG A 218 -5.65 12.07 1.49
N HIS A 219 -6.12 10.89 1.09
CA HIS A 219 -5.55 9.63 1.55
C HIS A 219 -4.13 9.44 1.02
N VAL A 220 -3.91 9.73 -0.27
CA VAL A 220 -2.62 9.62 -0.98
C VAL A 220 -1.63 10.67 -0.48
N ASP A 221 -2.08 11.90 -0.24
CA ASP A 221 -1.28 13.04 0.24
C ASP A 221 -0.65 12.84 1.63
N HIS A 222 -1.05 11.81 2.37
CA HIS A 222 -0.54 11.57 3.72
C HIS A 222 0.97 11.30 3.74
N LEU A 223 1.71 12.19 4.41
CA LEU A 223 3.18 12.18 4.54
C LEU A 223 3.92 12.33 3.20
N TRP A 224 3.22 12.72 2.14
CA TRP A 224 3.82 13.03 0.86
C TRP A 224 4.35 14.47 0.87
N ASP A 225 5.57 14.66 0.36
CA ASP A 225 6.24 15.96 0.28
C ASP A 225 7.04 15.99 -1.02
N ALA A 226 6.38 16.47 -2.08
CA ALA A 226 6.95 16.48 -3.43
C ALA A 226 8.18 17.38 -3.52
N ASP A 227 8.18 18.52 -2.84
CA ASP A 227 9.28 19.49 -2.91
C ASP A 227 10.53 18.92 -2.24
N ARG A 228 10.37 18.30 -1.07
CA ARG A 228 11.47 17.62 -0.40
C ARG A 228 12.02 16.43 -1.19
N VAL A 229 11.16 15.70 -1.91
CA VAL A 229 11.62 14.64 -2.84
C VAL A 229 12.48 15.24 -3.95
N ARG A 230 12.02 16.32 -4.60
CA ARG A 230 12.80 17.02 -5.64
C ARG A 230 14.13 17.53 -5.11
N GLU A 231 14.13 18.16 -3.94
CA GLU A 231 15.36 18.63 -3.28
C GLU A 231 16.34 17.49 -3.02
N SER A 232 15.85 16.36 -2.52
CA SER A 232 16.69 15.19 -2.20
C SER A 232 17.32 14.56 -3.46
N LEU A 233 16.60 14.60 -4.59
CA LEU A 233 17.05 14.01 -5.85
C LEU A 233 17.78 15.00 -6.77
N ALA A 234 17.78 16.30 -6.47
CA ALA A 234 18.38 17.34 -7.31
C ALA A 234 19.89 17.17 -7.53
N SER A 235 20.59 16.49 -6.61
CA SER A 235 22.03 16.24 -6.67
C SER A 235 22.41 14.85 -7.18
N VAL A 236 21.42 14.02 -7.54
CA VAL A 236 21.67 12.67 -8.02
C VAL A 236 22.00 12.74 -9.52
N GLU A 237 23.19 12.31 -9.87
CA GLU A 237 23.68 12.25 -11.25
C GLU A 237 22.84 11.27 -12.09
N GLY A 238 22.67 11.56 -13.39
CA GLY A 238 21.93 10.69 -14.31
C GLY A 238 20.41 10.70 -14.16
N LEU A 239 19.82 11.68 -13.44
CA LEU A 239 18.37 11.90 -13.39
C LEU A 239 17.96 13.18 -14.12
N GLU A 240 17.03 13.05 -15.07
CA GLU A 240 16.42 14.18 -15.78
C GLU A 240 14.90 14.18 -15.55
N LEU A 241 14.29 15.34 -15.26
CA LEU A 241 12.83 15.40 -15.09
C LEU A 241 12.11 15.13 -16.42
N GLN A 242 11.10 14.25 -16.39
CA GLN A 242 10.18 14.10 -17.52
C GLN A 242 9.31 15.35 -17.69
N GLU A 243 8.67 15.44 -18.85
CA GLU A 243 7.84 16.56 -19.29
C GLU A 243 6.67 16.82 -18.31
N PRO A 244 6.17 18.07 -18.20
CA PRO A 244 5.10 18.42 -17.26
C PRO A 244 3.86 17.54 -17.34
N GLU A 245 3.53 17.00 -18.51
CA GLU A 245 2.38 16.13 -18.76
C GLU A 245 2.50 14.75 -18.09
N ASN A 246 3.73 14.33 -17.78
CA ASN A 246 4.02 13.09 -17.07
C ASN A 246 4.14 13.29 -15.55
N GLN A 247 4.15 14.55 -15.08
CA GLN A 247 4.18 14.93 -13.67
C GLN A 247 2.77 15.06 -13.10
N ASN A 248 2.61 14.80 -11.79
CA ASN A 248 1.40 15.21 -11.09
C ASN A 248 1.68 15.48 -9.58
N PRO A 249 0.74 16.06 -8.83
CA PRO A 249 0.93 16.38 -7.40
C PRO A 249 1.40 15.21 -6.52
N PHE A 250 1.16 13.96 -6.90
CA PHE A 250 1.48 12.74 -6.13
C PHE A 250 2.50 11.83 -6.83
N LYS A 251 3.08 12.28 -7.95
CA LYS A 251 4.02 11.55 -8.79
C LYS A 251 5.08 12.48 -9.36
N ILE A 252 6.34 12.12 -9.18
CA ILE A 252 7.47 12.77 -9.84
C ILE A 252 8.16 11.75 -10.72
N SER A 253 8.26 12.04 -12.01
CA SER A 253 8.82 11.14 -13.02
C SER A 253 10.14 11.68 -13.56
N TYR A 254 11.13 10.80 -13.68
CA TYR A 254 12.46 11.09 -14.21
C TYR A 254 12.83 10.12 -15.34
N TYR A 255 13.61 10.58 -16.29
CA TYR A 255 14.45 9.74 -17.13
C TYR A 255 15.73 9.39 -16.35
N VAL A 256 16.21 8.17 -16.54
CA VAL A 256 17.45 7.65 -15.95
C VAL A 256 18.45 7.43 -17.07
N ASP A 257 19.61 8.02 -16.94
CA ASP A 257 20.73 7.84 -17.88
C ASP A 257 21.25 6.40 -17.85
N GLU A 258 21.51 5.82 -19.02
CA GLU A 258 21.91 4.41 -19.12
C GLU A 258 23.35 4.15 -18.63
N GLU A 259 24.24 5.14 -18.72
CA GLU A 259 25.65 5.00 -18.35
C GLU A 259 25.92 5.38 -16.89
N CYS A 260 25.27 6.42 -16.39
CA CYS A 260 25.53 6.99 -15.06
C CYS A 260 24.31 7.05 -14.13
N GLY A 261 23.15 6.56 -14.56
CA GLY A 261 21.91 6.63 -13.80
C GLY A 261 21.94 5.79 -12.50
N PRO A 262 21.24 6.25 -11.45
CA PRO A 262 21.23 5.57 -10.16
C PRO A 262 20.36 4.31 -10.21
N ASP A 263 20.75 3.28 -9.45
CA ASP A 263 19.86 2.17 -9.15
C ASP A 263 18.84 2.53 -8.04
N ILE A 264 17.90 1.62 -7.75
CA ILE A 264 16.88 1.84 -6.72
C ILE A 264 17.51 2.05 -5.32
N ALA A 265 18.68 1.43 -5.04
CA ALA A 265 19.33 1.57 -3.75
C ALA A 265 19.93 2.97 -3.57
N ALA A 266 20.62 3.49 -4.59
CA ALA A 266 21.16 4.85 -4.62
C ALA A 266 20.05 5.90 -4.53
N VAL A 267 18.94 5.73 -5.26
CA VAL A 267 17.76 6.62 -5.14
C VAL A 267 17.21 6.62 -3.71
N ARG A 268 17.09 5.44 -3.08
CA ARG A 268 16.61 5.33 -1.69
C ARG A 268 17.57 5.96 -0.68
N GLU A 269 18.87 5.84 -0.92
CA GLU A 269 19.89 6.49 -0.10
C GLU A 269 19.79 8.02 -0.18
N ALA A 270 19.69 8.57 -1.40
CA ALA A 270 19.52 10.00 -1.64
C ALA A 270 18.25 10.56 -0.97
N LEU A 271 17.14 9.82 -1.02
CA LEU A 271 15.90 10.17 -0.32
C LEU A 271 16.01 10.10 1.22
N GLY A 272 16.99 9.39 1.75
CA GLY A 272 17.23 9.23 3.19
C GLY A 272 15.96 8.81 3.96
N ARG A 273 15.56 9.62 4.95
CA ARG A 273 14.35 9.33 5.75
C ARG A 273 13.06 9.36 4.93
N GLN A 274 13.00 10.10 3.81
CA GLN A 274 11.82 10.19 2.96
C GLN A 274 11.55 8.91 2.17
N ALA A 275 12.56 8.05 1.97
CA ALA A 275 12.41 6.77 1.29
C ALA A 275 11.32 5.87 1.93
N ARG A 276 10.98 6.10 3.20
CA ARG A 276 9.91 5.38 3.93
C ARG A 276 8.50 5.85 3.55
N ASN A 277 8.36 7.08 3.06
CA ASN A 277 7.09 7.75 2.75
C ASN A 277 6.78 7.79 1.25
N VAL A 278 7.57 7.10 0.43
CA VAL A 278 7.38 7.03 -1.01
C VAL A 278 7.45 5.59 -1.53
N ASN A 279 6.94 5.40 -2.74
CA ASN A 279 7.24 4.23 -3.57
C ASN A 279 8.19 4.67 -4.68
N VAL A 280 9.23 3.87 -4.92
CA VAL A 280 10.23 4.10 -5.95
C VAL A 280 10.05 2.98 -6.96
N VAL A 281 9.73 3.33 -8.21
CA VAL A 281 9.47 2.39 -9.29
C VAL A 281 10.42 2.70 -10.44
N LEU A 282 11.30 1.76 -10.79
CA LEU A 282 12.19 1.86 -11.93
C LEU A 282 11.72 0.86 -13.00
N THR A 283 11.37 1.36 -14.17
CA THR A 283 10.85 0.57 -15.28
C THR A 283 11.88 0.53 -16.40
N GLN A 284 12.27 -0.68 -16.83
CA GLN A 284 13.25 -0.92 -17.90
C GLN A 284 14.59 -0.21 -17.72
N GLY A 285 14.97 0.17 -16.49
CA GLY A 285 16.21 0.89 -16.22
C GLY A 285 16.24 2.36 -16.67
N ALA A 286 15.25 2.82 -17.44
CA ALA A 286 15.25 4.15 -18.07
C ALA A 286 14.18 5.12 -17.48
N TYR A 287 13.14 4.61 -16.83
CA TYR A 287 12.03 5.42 -16.32
C TYR A 287 11.87 5.26 -14.83
N LEU A 288 12.11 6.34 -14.07
CA LEU A 288 11.99 6.36 -12.62
C LEU A 288 10.76 7.16 -12.20
N ASP A 289 9.86 6.52 -11.45
CA ASP A 289 8.69 7.14 -10.84
C ASP A 289 8.82 7.15 -9.31
N ILE A 290 8.75 8.33 -8.71
CA ILE A 290 8.61 8.52 -7.27
C ILE A 290 7.15 8.88 -6.97
N LEU A 291 6.48 7.98 -6.27
CA LEU A 291 5.05 8.05 -5.98
C LEU A 291 4.83 8.22 -4.48
N ALA A 292 3.76 8.92 -4.10
CA ALA A 292 3.29 8.91 -2.72
C ALA A 292 3.09 7.47 -2.21
N LYS A 293 3.46 7.18 -0.95
CA LYS A 293 3.47 5.80 -0.42
C LYS A 293 2.17 5.03 -0.61
N ARG A 294 1.06 5.77 -0.60
CA ARG A 294 -0.30 5.21 -0.66
C ARG A 294 -0.87 5.13 -2.07
N ALA A 295 -0.23 5.74 -3.07
CA ALA A 295 -0.60 5.60 -4.47
C ALA A 295 -0.23 4.19 -4.97
N SER A 296 -1.23 3.46 -5.46
CA SER A 296 -1.11 2.13 -6.07
C SER A 296 -2.47 1.71 -6.64
N LYS A 297 -2.50 0.87 -7.68
CA LYS A 297 -3.76 0.38 -8.28
C LYS A 297 -4.55 -0.45 -7.25
N GLY A 298 -3.87 -1.38 -6.59
CA GLY A 298 -4.45 -2.28 -5.59
C GLY A 298 -4.97 -1.57 -4.34
N ARG A 299 -4.38 -0.46 -3.88
CA ARG A 299 -4.97 0.30 -2.76
C ARG A 299 -6.18 1.12 -3.21
N ALA A 300 -6.15 1.64 -4.44
CA ALA A 300 -7.25 2.43 -4.99
C ALA A 300 -8.53 1.58 -5.16
N GLU A 301 -8.43 0.36 -5.68
CA GLU A 301 -9.59 -0.55 -5.76
C GLU A 301 -10.14 -0.94 -4.38
N ARG A 302 -9.28 -1.16 -3.37
CA ARG A 302 -9.71 -1.50 -2.01
C ARG A 302 -10.39 -0.30 -1.35
N TYR A 303 -9.88 0.91 -1.60
CA TYR A 303 -10.54 2.14 -1.21
C TYR A 303 -11.92 2.27 -1.86
N LEU A 304 -12.06 1.95 -3.15
CA LEU A 304 -13.34 1.95 -3.85
C LEU A 304 -14.33 0.93 -3.28
N GLY A 305 -13.89 -0.32 -3.08
CA GLY A 305 -14.72 -1.36 -2.47
C GLY A 305 -15.26 -0.93 -1.12
N ASN A 306 -14.41 -0.39 -0.25
CA ASN A 306 -14.82 0.14 1.05
C ASN A 306 -15.76 1.35 0.91
N LYS A 307 -15.40 2.33 0.08
CA LYS A 307 -16.17 3.56 -0.12
C LYS A 307 -17.59 3.30 -0.63
N TRP A 308 -17.72 2.36 -1.55
CA TRP A 308 -19.00 2.00 -2.18
C TRP A 308 -19.68 0.81 -1.51
N SER A 309 -19.11 0.27 -0.43
CA SER A 309 -19.63 -0.91 0.28
C SER A 309 -19.81 -2.13 -0.63
N ILE A 310 -18.91 -2.29 -1.61
CA ILE A 310 -18.83 -3.46 -2.48
C ILE A 310 -17.84 -4.44 -1.83
N PRO A 311 -18.27 -5.63 -1.38
CA PRO A 311 -17.38 -6.61 -0.79
C PRO A 311 -16.21 -6.93 -1.73
N LEU A 312 -14.98 -7.03 -1.23
CA LEU A 312 -13.81 -7.25 -2.08
C LEU A 312 -13.88 -8.58 -2.84
N ASP A 313 -14.54 -9.60 -2.27
CA ASP A 313 -14.81 -10.86 -2.96
C ASP A 313 -15.87 -10.75 -4.07
N GLN A 314 -16.50 -9.59 -4.23
CA GLN A 314 -17.38 -9.19 -5.34
C GLN A 314 -16.72 -8.14 -6.25
N VAL A 315 -15.41 -7.94 -6.11
CA VAL A 315 -14.59 -7.15 -7.03
C VAL A 315 -13.70 -8.10 -7.83
N VAL A 316 -13.85 -8.06 -9.15
CA VAL A 316 -12.97 -8.75 -10.09
C VAL A 316 -12.00 -7.73 -10.66
N VAL A 317 -10.73 -8.12 -10.72
CA VAL A 317 -9.64 -7.29 -11.24
C VAL A 317 -8.88 -8.06 -12.31
N CYS A 318 -8.49 -7.40 -13.39
CA CYS A 318 -7.86 -8.04 -14.55
C CYS A 318 -6.53 -7.37 -14.85
N GLY A 319 -5.49 -8.17 -15.13
CA GLY A 319 -4.15 -7.69 -15.44
C GLY A 319 -3.32 -8.72 -16.21
N ASP A 320 -2.17 -8.27 -16.71
CA ASP A 320 -1.26 -9.09 -17.53
C ASP A 320 0.21 -8.92 -17.17
N ALA A 321 0.62 -7.86 -16.46
CA ALA A 321 2.03 -7.61 -16.15
C ALA A 321 2.30 -7.36 -14.66
N GLY A 322 3.58 -7.30 -14.27
CA GLY A 322 3.98 -7.12 -12.87
C GLY A 322 3.50 -5.81 -12.22
N ASN A 323 3.19 -4.78 -13.01
CA ASN A 323 2.57 -3.54 -12.53
C ASN A 323 1.10 -3.73 -12.07
N ASP A 324 0.49 -4.88 -12.35
CA ASP A 324 -0.85 -5.26 -11.91
C ASP A 324 -0.85 -6.18 -10.69
N LEU A 325 0.33 -6.63 -10.26
CA LEU A 325 0.52 -7.60 -9.18
C LEU A 325 -0.17 -7.17 -7.88
N ASP A 326 -0.12 -5.88 -7.54
CA ASP A 326 -0.70 -5.32 -6.32
C ASP A 326 -2.25 -5.35 -6.29
N MET A 327 -2.85 -5.31 -7.47
CA MET A 327 -4.27 -5.39 -7.77
C MET A 327 -4.70 -6.87 -7.79
N LEU A 328 -3.95 -7.73 -8.49
CA LEU A 328 -4.24 -9.16 -8.63
C LEU A 328 -4.06 -9.95 -7.33
N THR A 329 -3.33 -9.41 -6.36
CA THR A 329 -3.08 -10.02 -5.05
C THR A 329 -4.11 -9.61 -3.99
N GLY A 330 -4.37 -10.50 -3.03
CA GLY A 330 -5.14 -10.19 -1.82
C GLY A 330 -6.59 -10.69 -1.85
N ALA A 331 -7.53 -9.82 -1.50
CA ALA A 331 -8.92 -10.19 -1.21
C ALA A 331 -9.87 -10.09 -2.42
N THR A 332 -9.46 -9.40 -3.48
CA THR A 332 -10.20 -9.33 -4.76
C THR A 332 -10.10 -10.66 -5.51
N ARG A 333 -10.91 -10.82 -6.56
CA ARG A 333 -10.82 -11.94 -7.50
C ARG A 333 -9.98 -11.53 -8.69
N GLY A 334 -8.78 -12.09 -8.82
CA GLY A 334 -7.85 -11.74 -9.90
C GLY A 334 -8.09 -12.60 -11.15
N ILE A 335 -8.06 -11.97 -12.32
CA ILE A 335 -7.99 -12.63 -13.62
C ILE A 335 -6.65 -12.25 -14.25
N VAL A 336 -5.80 -13.25 -14.46
CA VAL A 336 -4.57 -13.12 -15.23
C VAL A 336 -4.86 -13.59 -16.65
N VAL A 337 -4.76 -12.70 -17.64
CA VAL A 337 -5.07 -13.06 -19.04
C VAL A 337 -3.98 -13.93 -19.67
N GLY A 338 -4.31 -14.69 -20.71
CA GLY A 338 -3.42 -15.73 -21.27
C GLY A 338 -2.12 -15.20 -21.87
N ASN A 339 -2.02 -13.90 -22.18
CA ASN A 339 -0.82 -13.23 -22.68
C ASN A 339 0.02 -12.54 -21.59
N HIS A 340 -0.14 -12.94 -20.33
CA HIS A 340 0.58 -12.35 -19.20
C HIS A 340 2.09 -12.50 -19.26
N ALA A 341 2.78 -11.57 -18.61
CA ALA A 341 4.21 -11.59 -18.39
C ALA A 341 4.60 -12.71 -17.39
N PRO A 342 5.80 -13.31 -17.53
CA PRO A 342 6.28 -14.38 -16.64
C PRO A 342 6.29 -14.00 -15.15
N GLU A 343 6.40 -12.71 -14.84
CA GLU A 343 6.41 -12.18 -13.48
C GLU A 343 5.12 -12.52 -12.70
N LEU A 344 3.99 -12.70 -13.38
CA LEU A 344 2.73 -13.05 -12.73
C LEU A 344 2.60 -14.54 -12.38
N GLU A 345 3.53 -15.40 -12.80
CA GLU A 345 3.49 -16.85 -12.52
C GLU A 345 3.50 -17.17 -11.02
N GLU A 346 4.05 -16.29 -10.19
CA GLU A 346 4.02 -16.45 -8.73
C GLU A 346 2.59 -16.45 -8.13
N LEU A 347 1.61 -15.93 -8.87
CA LEU A 347 0.21 -15.94 -8.47
C LEU A 347 -0.48 -17.28 -8.73
N ARG A 348 0.15 -18.20 -9.46
CA ARG A 348 -0.46 -19.47 -9.85
C ARG A 348 -0.76 -20.33 -8.63
N GLY A 349 -2.00 -20.82 -8.55
CA GLY A 349 -2.47 -21.64 -7.43
C GLY A 349 -3.08 -20.85 -6.27
N LEU A 350 -3.02 -19.52 -6.28
CA LEU A 350 -3.76 -18.70 -5.31
C LEU A 350 -5.28 -18.88 -5.52
N LYS A 351 -6.00 -19.17 -4.44
CA LYS A 351 -7.43 -19.54 -4.47
C LYS A 351 -8.35 -18.51 -5.17
N ARG A 352 -7.97 -17.23 -5.17
CA ARG A 352 -8.76 -16.13 -5.73
C ARG A 352 -8.25 -15.63 -7.08
N VAL A 353 -7.23 -16.27 -7.64
CA VAL A 353 -6.63 -15.87 -8.92
C VAL A 353 -6.94 -16.94 -9.95
N TYR A 354 -7.52 -16.52 -11.07
CA TYR A 354 -7.79 -17.37 -12.22
C TYR A 354 -6.85 -17.01 -13.37
N PHE A 355 -6.12 -18.00 -13.87
CA PHE A 355 -5.30 -17.86 -15.07
C PHE A 355 -6.12 -18.27 -16.29
N ALA A 356 -6.50 -17.31 -17.11
CA ALA A 356 -7.25 -17.55 -18.33
C ALA A 356 -6.35 -18.18 -19.39
N ARG A 357 -6.94 -19.05 -20.22
CA ARG A 357 -6.27 -19.60 -21.40
C ARG A 357 -6.32 -18.62 -22.57
N ARG A 358 -7.41 -17.85 -22.67
CA ARG A 358 -7.60 -16.83 -23.70
C ARG A 358 -6.87 -15.54 -23.34
N VAL A 359 -6.48 -14.79 -24.36
CA VAL A 359 -5.72 -13.54 -24.26
C VAL A 359 -6.64 -12.32 -24.15
N SER A 360 -6.13 -11.25 -23.55
CA SER A 360 -6.77 -9.93 -23.44
C SER A 360 -8.27 -10.00 -23.11
N ALA A 361 -9.15 -9.29 -23.85
CA ALA A 361 -10.59 -9.25 -23.60
C ALA A 361 -11.28 -10.63 -23.57
N ALA A 362 -10.85 -11.58 -24.42
CA ALA A 362 -11.37 -12.94 -24.38
C ALA A 362 -10.97 -13.68 -23.09
N GLY A 363 -9.77 -13.41 -22.57
CA GLY A 363 -9.30 -13.88 -21.26
C GLY A 363 -10.12 -13.31 -20.11
N ILE A 364 -10.45 -12.01 -20.17
CA ILE A 364 -11.35 -11.37 -19.21
C ILE A 364 -12.69 -12.10 -19.18
N LEU A 365 -13.32 -12.32 -20.35
CA LEU A 365 -14.61 -13.03 -20.43
C LEU A 365 -14.55 -14.44 -19.84
N GLU A 366 -13.46 -15.18 -20.08
CA GLU A 366 -13.21 -16.50 -19.48
C GLU A 366 -13.17 -16.45 -17.95
N GLY A 367 -12.42 -15.49 -17.39
CA GLY A 367 -12.34 -15.34 -15.94
C GLY A 367 -13.66 -14.84 -15.33
N LEU A 368 -14.42 -14.01 -16.04
CA LEU A 368 -15.74 -13.57 -15.60
C LEU A 368 -16.74 -14.73 -15.55
N ASP A 369 -16.66 -15.70 -16.48
CA ASP A 369 -17.43 -16.95 -16.37
C ASP A 369 -17.05 -17.75 -15.13
N HIS A 370 -15.75 -17.95 -14.94
CA HIS A 370 -15.22 -18.71 -13.81
C HIS A 370 -15.72 -18.17 -12.47
N PHE A 371 -15.79 -16.85 -12.33
CA PHE A 371 -16.24 -16.18 -11.10
C PHE A 371 -17.76 -15.91 -11.03
N GLY A 372 -18.54 -16.28 -12.05
CA GLY A 372 -19.99 -16.07 -12.07
C GLY A 372 -20.42 -14.60 -12.21
N PHE A 373 -19.64 -13.79 -12.93
CA PHE A 373 -19.92 -12.38 -13.19
C PHE A 373 -20.78 -12.15 -14.44
N ARG A 374 -20.85 -13.14 -15.34
CA ARG A 374 -21.74 -13.09 -16.50
C ARG A 374 -23.09 -13.72 -16.17
N PRO A 375 -24.22 -13.20 -16.70
CA PRO A 375 -25.50 -13.89 -16.63
C PRO A 375 -25.35 -15.28 -17.24
N THR A 376 -25.78 -16.32 -16.54
CA THR A 376 -25.92 -17.65 -17.14
C THR A 376 -26.94 -17.54 -18.27
N ALA A 377 -26.56 -17.94 -19.49
CA ALA A 377 -27.50 -18.02 -20.60
C ALA A 377 -28.64 -18.97 -20.21
N GLY A 378 -29.83 -18.42 -19.90
CA GLY A 378 -31.03 -19.19 -19.57
C GLY A 378 -31.64 -18.97 -18.18
N ALA A 379 -31.58 -17.77 -17.61
CA ALA A 379 -32.37 -17.38 -16.42
C ALA A 379 -33.39 -16.30 -16.75
#